data_AF-D2RH58-F1
#
_entry.id   AF-D2RH58-F1
#
_cell.length_a   1.000
_cell.length_b   1.000
_cell.length_c   1.000
_cell.angle_alpha   90.00
_cell.angle_beta   90.00
_cell.angle_gamma   90.00
#
_symmetry.space_group_name_H-M   'P 1'
#
loop_
_entity.id
_entity.type
_entity.pdbx_description
1 polymer ?
#
loop_
_entity_poly.entity_id
_entity_poly.type
_entity_poly.pdbx_seq_one_letter_code
_entity_poly.pdbx_strand_id
1 'polypeptide(L)'
;MARVGVYRYPDISLKEAVSDLDKIKRFLGKKVDGEITREAIAKALGLTPRGGRFTNKIASLIHYGFLESAGDGKVKLTELAKEILYPIGNSDIEAMKKAFFSIQLFKDLYEQYGDSVTVEQIEWFLRAKANADPREAKEKARKIHKIYIEGLTQIFSVEKQEEQISEEILDRGEEIMMEREVLKQPEGIEEIKFGDVRIWLPPTEEGVKIAEQLIKLFKETRLKVKEVKEEEKEE
;
A
#
# COMPACT_ATOMS: atom_id res chain seq x y z
N MET A 1 -15.06 -4.80 21.17
CA MET A 1 -13.59 -4.98 21.05
C MET A 1 -13.25 -6.29 21.70
N ALA A 2 -12.62 -7.21 20.96
CA ALA A 2 -12.10 -8.43 21.55
C ALA A 2 -10.87 -8.13 22.40
N ARG A 3 -10.73 -8.91 23.47
CA ARG A 3 -9.63 -8.82 24.43
C ARG A 3 -9.19 -10.22 24.78
N VAL A 4 -7.92 -10.39 25.12
CA VAL A 4 -7.40 -11.64 25.69
C VAL A 4 -6.31 -11.28 26.68
N GLY A 5 -6.58 -11.55 27.96
CA GLY A 5 -5.76 -11.00 29.03
C GLY A 5 -5.55 -9.48 28.89
N VAL A 6 -4.29 -9.04 28.85
CA VAL A 6 -3.92 -7.61 28.70
C VAL A 6 -4.05 -7.08 27.28
N TYR A 7 -4.06 -7.95 26.26
CA TYR A 7 -4.08 -7.51 24.87
C TYR A 7 -5.48 -7.21 24.35
N ARG A 8 -5.52 -6.31 23.38
CA ARG A 8 -6.67 -6.07 22.52
C ARG A 8 -6.31 -6.46 21.10
N TYR A 9 -7.27 -7.00 20.38
CA TYR A 9 -7.06 -7.47 19.02
C TYR A 9 -8.35 -7.35 18.19
N PRO A 10 -8.25 -7.24 16.86
CA PRO A 10 -9.41 -7.17 15.98
C PRO A 10 -10.17 -8.49 15.93
N ASP A 11 -11.48 -8.40 15.70
CA ASP A 11 -12.36 -9.57 15.57
C ASP A 11 -12.39 -10.15 14.16
N ILE A 12 -11.90 -9.41 13.18
CA ILE A 12 -11.82 -9.74 11.74
C ILE A 12 -10.36 -9.68 11.28
N SER A 13 -10.04 -10.32 10.16
CA SER A 13 -8.68 -10.26 9.59
C SER A 13 -8.42 -8.95 8.84
N LEU A 14 -7.15 -8.67 8.59
CA LEU A 14 -6.71 -7.50 7.82
C LEU A 14 -7.36 -7.50 6.43
N LYS A 15 -7.43 -8.66 5.79
CA LYS A 15 -8.08 -8.85 4.49
C LYS A 15 -9.55 -8.46 4.51
N GLU A 16 -10.27 -8.91 5.54
CA GLU A 16 -11.68 -8.55 5.71
C GLU A 16 -11.84 -7.06 6.00
N ALA A 17 -10.95 -6.47 6.80
CA ALA A 17 -10.95 -5.05 7.12
C ALA A 17 -10.72 -4.18 5.87
N VAL A 18 -9.74 -4.51 5.02
CA VAL A 18 -9.50 -3.84 3.74
C VAL A 18 -10.69 -3.99 2.80
N SER A 19 -11.28 -5.19 2.71
CA SER A 19 -12.49 -5.41 1.90
C SER A 19 -13.70 -4.59 2.39
N ASP A 20 -13.84 -4.41 3.71
CA ASP A 20 -14.87 -3.55 4.27
C ASP A 20 -14.60 -2.07 3.95
N LEU A 21 -13.35 -1.60 4.00
CA LEU A 21 -12.99 -0.25 3.57
C LEU A 21 -13.37 0.00 2.11
N ASP A 22 -13.08 -0.94 1.22
CA ASP A 22 -13.46 -0.83 -0.20
C ASP A 22 -14.98 -0.71 -0.39
N LYS A 23 -15.78 -1.49 0.36
CA LYS A 23 -17.25 -1.40 0.31
C LYS A 23 -17.73 -0.03 0.78
N ILE A 24 -17.14 0.48 1.86
CA ILE A 24 -17.45 1.81 2.41
C ILE A 24 -17.14 2.89 1.36
N LYS A 25 -15.95 2.86 0.75
CA LYS A 25 -15.56 3.78 -0.33
C LYS A 25 -16.53 3.69 -1.52
N ARG A 26 -16.85 2.49 -1.99
CA ARG A 26 -17.77 2.30 -3.13
C ARG A 26 -19.17 2.85 -2.84
N PHE A 27 -19.66 2.71 -1.61
CA PHE A 27 -20.98 3.18 -1.22
C PHE A 27 -21.05 4.71 -1.03
N LEU A 28 -20.00 5.31 -0.44
CA LEU A 28 -19.99 6.74 -0.11
C LEU A 28 -19.38 7.63 -1.20
N GLY A 29 -18.58 7.05 -2.10
CA GLY A 29 -17.82 7.78 -3.12
C GLY A 29 -16.94 8.85 -2.47
N LYS A 30 -16.94 10.06 -3.05
CA LYS A 30 -16.16 11.21 -2.54
C LYS A 30 -16.55 11.67 -1.12
N LYS A 31 -17.69 11.22 -0.58
CA LYS A 31 -18.10 11.57 0.79
C LYS A 31 -17.31 10.80 1.85
N VAL A 32 -16.54 9.77 1.45
CA VAL A 32 -15.75 8.94 2.36
C VAL A 32 -14.60 9.71 3.03
N ASP A 33 -14.15 10.81 2.43
CA ASP A 33 -13.02 11.60 2.94
C ASP A 33 -13.43 12.59 4.06
N GLY A 34 -14.72 12.72 4.34
CA GLY A 34 -15.27 13.55 5.40
C GLY A 34 -15.65 12.76 6.67
N GLU A 35 -16.44 13.39 7.55
CA GLU A 35 -17.03 12.70 8.69
C GLU A 35 -18.19 11.80 8.25
N ILE A 36 -18.13 10.53 8.65
CA ILE A 36 -19.09 9.50 8.26
C ILE A 36 -19.89 9.08 9.50
N THR A 37 -21.21 9.02 9.37
CA THR A 37 -22.07 8.49 10.43
C THR A 37 -21.98 6.96 10.49
N ARG A 38 -22.13 6.40 11.70
CA ARG A 38 -22.15 4.94 11.87
C ARG A 38 -23.27 4.28 11.07
N GLU A 39 -24.40 4.95 10.91
CA GLU A 39 -25.54 4.49 10.11
C GLU A 39 -25.17 4.34 8.64
N ALA A 40 -24.41 5.28 8.09
CA ALA A 40 -23.97 5.23 6.70
C ALA A 40 -23.00 4.07 6.47
N ILE A 41 -22.07 3.82 7.40
CA ILE A 41 -21.16 2.66 7.33
C ILE A 41 -21.92 1.35 7.46
N ALA A 42 -22.88 1.28 8.40
CA ALA A 42 -23.71 0.09 8.56
C ALA A 42 -24.47 -0.24 7.26
N LYS A 43 -25.03 0.77 6.60
CA LYS A 43 -25.69 0.62 5.30
C LYS A 43 -24.73 0.16 4.20
N ALA A 44 -23.53 0.73 4.13
CA ALA A 44 -22.49 0.32 3.17
C ALA A 44 -22.09 -1.16 3.34
N LEU A 45 -22.05 -1.64 4.59
CA LEU A 45 -21.69 -3.02 4.91
C LEU A 45 -22.88 -3.99 4.87
N GLY A 46 -24.10 -3.51 4.63
CA GLY A 46 -25.31 -4.32 4.67
C GLY A 46 -25.65 -4.86 6.06
N LEU A 47 -25.36 -4.09 7.12
CA LEU A 47 -25.52 -4.48 8.51
C LEU A 47 -26.45 -3.53 9.27
N THR A 48 -26.95 -4.01 10.42
CA THR A 48 -27.71 -3.18 11.34
C THR A 48 -26.79 -2.30 12.20
N PRO A 49 -27.01 -0.97 12.29
CA PRO A 49 -26.14 -0.05 13.03
C PRO A 49 -26.01 -0.36 14.54
N ARG A 50 -27.01 -1.02 15.11
CA ARG A 50 -27.04 -1.45 16.52
C ARG A 50 -26.67 -2.92 16.72
N GLY A 51 -26.32 -3.63 15.65
CA GLY A 51 -25.93 -5.04 15.72
C GLY A 51 -24.56 -5.24 16.35
N GLY A 52 -24.40 -6.32 17.13
CA GLY A 52 -23.10 -6.71 17.69
C GLY A 52 -22.03 -6.93 16.61
N ARG A 53 -22.43 -7.54 15.48
CA ARG A 53 -21.55 -7.77 14.32
C ARG A 53 -20.99 -6.46 13.75
N PHE A 54 -21.84 -5.44 13.57
CA PHE A 54 -21.42 -4.12 13.09
C PHE A 54 -20.47 -3.45 14.10
N THR A 55 -20.81 -3.52 15.39
CA THR A 55 -19.98 -2.94 16.45
C THR A 55 -18.59 -3.57 16.49
N ASN A 56 -18.48 -4.89 16.31
CA ASN A 56 -17.20 -5.59 16.26
C ASN A 56 -16.39 -5.25 14.99
N LYS A 57 -17.03 -5.07 13.83
CA LYS A 57 -16.36 -4.61 12.60
C LYS A 57 -15.81 -3.20 12.75
N ILE A 58 -16.61 -2.24 13.21
CA ILE A 58 -16.14 -0.87 13.45
C ILE A 58 -14.97 -0.87 14.44
N ALA A 59 -15.10 -1.60 15.55
CA ALA A 59 -14.02 -1.72 16.52
C ALA A 59 -12.72 -2.28 15.91
N SER A 60 -12.84 -3.25 15.00
CA SER A 60 -11.68 -3.85 14.33
C SER A 60 -11.04 -2.89 13.33
N LEU A 61 -11.83 -2.14 12.56
CA LEU A 61 -11.33 -1.09 11.67
C LEU A 61 -10.58 0.00 12.45
N ILE A 62 -11.07 0.36 13.64
CA ILE A 62 -10.36 1.27 14.55
C ILE A 62 -9.07 0.63 15.07
N HIS A 63 -9.06 -0.67 15.40
CA HIS A 63 -7.87 -1.39 15.86
C HIS A 63 -6.75 -1.45 14.82
N TYR A 64 -7.10 -1.59 13.54
CA TYR A 64 -6.15 -1.50 12.44
C TYR A 64 -5.72 -0.05 12.14
N GLY A 65 -6.29 0.94 12.84
CA GLY A 65 -6.00 2.34 12.62
C GLY A 65 -6.61 2.90 11.33
N PHE A 66 -7.64 2.26 10.78
CA PHE A 66 -8.30 2.71 9.55
C PHE A 66 -9.40 3.75 9.78
N LEU A 67 -10.03 3.67 10.95
CA LEU A 67 -11.05 4.61 11.38
C LEU A 67 -10.63 5.25 12.70
N GLU A 68 -10.95 6.52 12.86
CA GLU A 68 -10.83 7.23 14.13
C GLU A 68 -12.14 7.95 14.47
N SER A 69 -12.37 8.21 15.75
CA SER A 69 -13.58 8.89 16.19
C SER A 69 -13.48 10.39 15.85
N ALA A 70 -14.53 10.93 15.24
CA ALA A 70 -14.65 12.36 14.95
C ALA A 70 -15.56 13.10 15.95
N GLY A 71 -16.00 12.44 17.03
CA GLY A 71 -17.01 12.96 17.95
C GLY A 71 -18.45 12.68 17.49
N ASP A 72 -19.44 12.91 18.36
CA ASP A 72 -20.88 12.82 18.07
C ASP A 72 -21.35 11.55 17.35
N GLY A 73 -20.72 10.41 17.65
CA GLY A 73 -21.05 9.12 17.03
C GLY A 73 -20.61 8.99 15.57
N LYS A 74 -19.80 9.93 15.07
CA LYS A 74 -19.19 9.91 13.75
C LYS A 74 -17.76 9.36 13.80
N VAL A 75 -17.29 8.91 12.64
CA VAL A 75 -15.93 8.45 12.42
C VAL A 75 -15.38 9.06 11.13
N LYS A 76 -14.06 9.11 11.00
CA LYS A 76 -13.38 9.54 9.78
C LYS A 76 -12.34 8.50 9.37
N LEU A 77 -12.05 8.44 8.08
CA LEU A 77 -10.90 7.69 7.58
C LEU A 77 -9.61 8.35 8.07
N THR A 78 -8.68 7.53 8.54
CA THR A 78 -7.31 7.97 8.84
C THR A 78 -6.51 8.10 7.54
N GLU A 79 -5.35 8.74 7.62
CA GLU A 79 -4.43 8.80 6.48
C GLU A 79 -3.96 7.39 6.05
N LEU A 80 -3.77 6.50 7.03
CA LEU A 80 -3.44 5.10 6.79
C LEU A 80 -4.51 4.38 5.94
N ALA A 81 -5.80 4.65 6.19
CA ALA A 81 -6.86 4.09 5.37
C ALA A 81 -6.87 4.67 3.94
N LYS A 82 -6.50 5.94 3.78
CA LYS A 82 -6.41 6.57 2.46
C LYS A 82 -5.24 6.01 1.65
N GLU A 83 -4.08 5.77 2.26
CA GLU A 83 -2.93 5.13 1.61
C GLU A 83 -3.29 3.75 1.03
N ILE A 84 -4.17 3.00 1.72
CA ILE A 84 -4.70 1.71 1.24
C ILE A 84 -5.76 1.88 0.15
N LEU A 85 -6.65 2.87 0.28
CA LEU A 85 -7.74 3.08 -0.67
C LEU A 85 -7.31 3.78 -1.96
N TYR A 86 -6.23 4.55 -1.92
CA TYR A 86 -5.70 5.34 -3.03
C TYR A 86 -4.18 5.15 -3.14
N PRO A 87 -3.71 3.91 -3.42
CA PRO A 87 -2.29 3.64 -3.44
C PRO A 87 -1.56 4.40 -4.55
N ILE A 88 -0.37 4.89 -4.23
CA ILE A 88 0.59 5.44 -5.19
C ILE A 88 1.84 4.57 -5.09
N GLY A 89 2.10 3.75 -6.10
CA GLY A 89 3.11 2.71 -6.01
C GLY A 89 2.73 1.67 -4.95
N ASN A 90 3.64 1.35 -4.04
CA ASN A 90 3.51 0.25 -3.07
C ASN A 90 3.03 0.76 -1.68
N SER A 91 2.42 1.95 -1.64
CA SER A 91 2.01 2.59 -0.39
C SER A 91 0.94 1.80 0.37
N ASP A 92 0.13 1.00 -0.31
CA ASP A 92 -0.87 0.12 0.31
C ASP A 92 -0.22 -0.99 1.13
N ILE A 93 0.85 -1.61 0.65
CA ILE A 93 1.57 -2.68 1.37
C ILE A 93 2.19 -2.14 2.64
N GLU A 94 2.89 -1.01 2.53
CA GLU A 94 3.46 -0.35 3.71
C GLU A 94 2.38 0.06 4.71
N ALA A 95 1.26 0.59 4.24
CA ALA A 95 0.13 0.95 5.08
C ALA A 95 -0.50 -0.29 5.75
N MET A 96 -0.64 -1.40 5.02
CA MET A 96 -1.12 -2.69 5.55
C MET A 96 -0.16 -3.24 6.63
N LYS A 97 1.15 -3.14 6.41
CA LYS A 97 2.17 -3.50 7.41
C LYS A 97 2.05 -2.65 8.67
N LYS A 98 2.02 -1.33 8.51
CA LYS A 98 1.85 -0.37 9.62
C LYS A 98 0.57 -0.69 10.40
N ALA A 99 -0.54 -0.94 9.71
CA ALA A 99 -1.82 -1.31 10.32
C ALA A 99 -1.73 -2.61 11.13
N PHE A 100 -1.11 -3.65 10.57
CA PHE A 100 -0.97 -4.94 11.23
C PHE A 100 -0.09 -4.86 12.49
N PHE A 101 1.08 -4.24 12.37
CA PHE A 101 2.03 -4.13 13.48
C PHE A 101 1.70 -3.01 14.49
N SER A 102 0.69 -2.17 14.22
CA SER A 102 0.11 -1.28 15.23
C SER A 102 -0.58 -2.04 16.36
N ILE A 103 -0.97 -3.30 16.12
CA ILE A 103 -1.62 -4.16 17.11
C ILE A 103 -0.54 -4.83 17.94
N GLN A 104 -0.44 -4.43 19.21
CA GLN A 104 0.61 -4.91 20.13
C GLN A 104 0.68 -6.44 20.22
N LEU A 105 -0.47 -7.13 20.22
CA LEU A 105 -0.49 -8.59 20.23
C LEU A 105 0.25 -9.19 19.03
N PHE A 106 0.03 -8.63 17.83
CA PHE A 106 0.64 -9.15 16.61
C PHE A 106 2.12 -8.81 16.54
N LYS A 107 2.50 -7.61 17.00
CA LYS A 107 3.90 -7.23 17.14
C LYS A 107 4.65 -8.20 18.06
N ASP A 108 4.14 -8.44 19.26
CA ASP A 108 4.81 -9.31 20.24
C ASP A 108 4.85 -10.77 19.78
N LEU A 109 3.82 -11.24 19.07
CA LEU A 109 3.81 -12.58 18.46
C LEU A 109 4.87 -12.70 17.37
N TYR A 110 5.00 -11.70 16.51
CA TYR A 110 5.97 -11.69 15.43
C TYR A 110 7.40 -11.62 15.95
N GLU A 111 7.66 -10.76 16.95
CA GLU A 111 8.97 -10.68 17.60
C GLU A 111 9.39 -12.00 18.25
N GLN A 112 8.44 -12.82 18.71
CA GLN A 112 8.74 -14.06 19.42
C GLN A 112 8.76 -15.31 18.52
N TYR A 113 7.85 -15.41 17.56
CA TYR A 113 7.63 -16.62 16.75
C TYR A 113 7.72 -16.38 15.24
N GLY A 114 7.84 -15.13 14.79
CA GLY A 114 7.87 -14.80 13.37
C GLY A 114 6.57 -15.13 12.65
N ASP A 115 6.70 -15.57 11.41
CA ASP A 115 5.58 -15.81 10.47
C ASP A 115 4.96 -17.21 10.55
N SER A 116 5.58 -18.12 11.29
CA SER A 116 5.24 -19.55 11.35
C SER A 116 4.82 -20.01 12.75
N VAL A 117 4.03 -19.18 13.44
CA VAL A 117 3.51 -19.49 14.78
C VAL A 117 2.40 -20.55 14.72
N THR A 118 2.44 -21.54 15.62
CA THR A 118 1.37 -22.55 15.74
C THR A 118 0.27 -22.12 16.72
N VAL A 119 -0.88 -22.79 16.68
CA VAL A 119 -1.99 -22.53 17.63
C VAL A 119 -1.55 -22.78 19.08
N GLU A 120 -0.76 -23.81 19.33
CA GLU A 120 -0.24 -24.17 20.65
C GLU A 120 0.74 -23.12 21.17
N GLN A 121 1.58 -22.57 20.30
CA GLN A 121 2.48 -21.47 20.64
C GLN A 121 1.71 -20.20 21.00
N ILE A 122 0.64 -19.88 20.27
CA ILE A 122 -0.24 -18.76 20.63
C ILE A 122 -0.93 -19.03 21.98
N GLU A 123 -1.45 -20.23 22.21
CA GLU A 123 -2.06 -20.58 23.50
C GLU A 123 -1.08 -20.39 24.66
N TRP A 124 0.16 -20.85 24.49
CA TRP A 124 1.21 -20.67 25.49
C TRP A 124 1.59 -19.20 25.68
N PHE A 125 1.74 -18.44 24.59
CA PHE A 125 2.03 -17.01 24.61
C PHE A 125 0.97 -16.22 25.38
N LEU A 126 -0.31 -16.51 25.13
CA LEU A 126 -1.42 -15.85 25.79
C LEU A 126 -1.44 -16.14 27.30
N ARG A 127 -1.04 -17.33 27.73
CA ARG A 127 -0.90 -17.64 29.16
C ARG A 127 0.30 -16.93 29.78
N ALA A 128 1.45 -17.02 29.13
CA ALA A 128 2.73 -16.56 29.69
C ALA A 128 2.89 -15.04 29.67
N LYS A 129 2.55 -14.38 28.56
CA LYS A 129 2.70 -12.92 28.38
C LYS A 129 1.40 -12.15 28.49
N ALA A 130 0.29 -12.69 27.98
CA ALA A 130 -0.98 -11.96 28.06
C ALA A 130 -1.65 -12.04 29.44
N ASN A 131 -1.20 -12.93 30.33
CA ASN A 131 -1.86 -13.26 31.60
C ASN A 131 -3.33 -13.68 31.40
N ALA A 132 -3.62 -14.37 30.29
CA ALA A 132 -4.94 -14.92 30.01
C ALA A 132 -5.15 -16.25 30.76
N ASP A 133 -6.36 -16.48 31.25
CA ASP A 133 -6.72 -17.75 31.89
C ASP A 133 -6.58 -18.92 30.88
N PRO A 134 -6.21 -20.14 31.33
CA PRO A 134 -6.03 -21.27 30.43
C PRO A 134 -7.20 -21.59 29.50
N ARG A 135 -8.44 -21.40 29.95
CA ARG A 135 -9.65 -21.62 29.15
C ARG A 135 -9.78 -20.54 28.08
N GLU A 136 -9.64 -19.27 28.47
CA GLU A 136 -9.72 -18.13 27.57
C GLU A 136 -8.66 -18.21 26.46
N ALA A 137 -7.41 -18.54 26.83
CA ALA A 137 -6.31 -18.70 25.89
C ALA A 137 -6.63 -19.77 24.84
N LYS A 138 -7.13 -20.93 25.28
CA LYS A 138 -7.48 -22.06 24.40
C LYS A 138 -8.63 -21.72 23.44
N GLU A 139 -9.66 -21.04 23.94
CA GLU A 139 -10.82 -20.64 23.13
C GLU A 139 -10.43 -19.63 22.03
N LYS A 140 -9.54 -18.69 22.35
CA LYS A 140 -9.19 -17.58 21.45
C LYS A 140 -8.00 -17.88 20.54
N ALA A 141 -7.11 -18.81 20.91
CA ALA A 141 -5.89 -19.11 20.17
C ALA A 141 -6.15 -19.43 18.68
N ARG A 142 -7.14 -20.29 18.38
CA ARG A 142 -7.47 -20.65 16.99
C ARG A 142 -7.90 -19.44 16.15
N LYS A 143 -8.71 -18.55 16.73
CA LYS A 143 -9.18 -17.34 16.05
C LYS A 143 -8.02 -16.38 15.81
N ILE A 144 -7.19 -16.15 16.83
CA ILE A 144 -6.03 -15.25 16.75
C ILE A 144 -5.03 -15.78 15.72
N HIS A 145 -4.72 -17.08 15.75
CA HIS A 145 -3.88 -17.74 14.77
C HIS A 145 -4.37 -17.50 13.35
N LYS A 146 -5.66 -17.72 13.09
CA LYS A 146 -6.25 -17.48 11.78
C LYS A 146 -6.06 -16.03 11.33
N ILE A 147 -6.41 -15.06 12.17
CA ILE A 147 -6.29 -13.63 11.86
C ILE A 147 -4.83 -13.22 11.60
N TYR A 148 -3.92 -13.75 12.41
CA TYR A 148 -2.49 -13.48 12.34
C TYR A 148 -1.89 -14.00 11.03
N ILE A 149 -2.08 -15.29 10.73
CA ILE A 149 -1.55 -15.91 9.52
C ILE A 149 -2.17 -15.30 8.26
N GLU A 150 -3.47 -15.03 8.24
CA GLU A 150 -4.11 -14.35 7.10
C GLU A 150 -3.52 -12.96 6.86
N GLY A 151 -3.27 -12.19 7.93
CA GLY A 151 -2.68 -10.86 7.82
C GLY A 151 -1.24 -10.88 7.32
N LEU A 152 -0.41 -11.79 7.86
CA LEU A 152 0.97 -11.97 7.37
C LEU A 152 1.02 -12.45 5.93
N THR A 153 0.16 -13.42 5.57
CA THR A 153 0.07 -13.90 4.19
C THR A 153 -0.27 -12.75 3.25
N GLN A 154 -1.23 -11.91 3.61
CA GLN A 154 -1.59 -10.75 2.78
C GLN A 154 -0.43 -9.75 2.63
N ILE A 155 0.38 -9.55 3.66
CA ILE A 155 1.54 -8.64 3.61
C ILE A 155 2.64 -9.25 2.74
N PHE A 156 3.07 -10.48 3.04
CA PHE A 156 4.25 -11.08 2.43
C PHE A 156 4.00 -11.74 1.06
N SER A 157 2.75 -12.10 0.73
CA SER A 157 2.44 -12.59 -0.63
C SER A 157 2.58 -11.49 -1.67
N VAL A 158 2.31 -10.23 -1.31
CA VAL A 158 2.46 -9.12 -2.25
C VAL A 158 3.94 -8.77 -2.45
N GLU A 159 4.75 -8.80 -1.39
CA GLU A 159 6.21 -8.59 -1.50
C GLU A 159 6.88 -9.61 -2.41
N LYS A 160 6.52 -10.89 -2.29
CA LYS A 160 7.06 -11.93 -3.19
C LYS A 160 6.67 -11.69 -4.66
N GLN A 161 5.51 -11.13 -4.92
CA GLN A 161 5.10 -10.78 -6.28
C GLN A 161 5.85 -9.54 -6.79
N GLU A 162 6.10 -8.55 -5.94
CA GLU A 162 6.89 -7.36 -6.30
C GLU A 162 8.36 -7.68 -6.53
N GLU A 163 8.97 -8.51 -5.67
CA GLU A 163 10.32 -9.03 -5.86
C GLU A 163 10.41 -9.78 -7.19
N GLN A 164 9.49 -10.70 -7.47
CA GLN A 164 9.44 -11.44 -8.73
C GLN A 164 9.23 -10.53 -9.95
N ILE A 165 8.34 -9.54 -9.87
CA ILE A 165 8.13 -8.57 -10.97
C ILE A 165 9.37 -7.70 -11.15
N SER A 166 10.03 -7.30 -10.08
CA SER A 166 11.26 -6.49 -10.15
C SER A 166 12.44 -7.30 -10.71
N GLU A 167 12.59 -8.56 -10.31
CA GLU A 167 13.56 -9.51 -10.86
C GLU A 167 13.24 -9.82 -12.32
N GLU A 168 11.98 -10.05 -12.69
CA GLU A 168 11.57 -10.28 -14.08
C GLU A 168 11.75 -9.02 -14.96
N ILE A 169 11.56 -7.81 -14.42
CA ILE A 169 11.85 -6.55 -15.11
C ILE A 169 13.37 -6.35 -15.24
N LEU A 170 14.16 -6.74 -14.24
CA LEU A 170 15.62 -6.72 -14.32
C LEU A 170 16.12 -7.73 -15.36
N ASP A 171 15.65 -8.97 -15.32
CA ASP A 171 16.01 -10.04 -16.27
C ASP A 171 15.57 -9.68 -17.70
N ARG A 172 14.36 -9.12 -17.88
CA ARG A 172 13.95 -8.58 -19.20
C ARG A 172 14.73 -7.34 -19.58
N GLY A 173 15.13 -6.51 -18.62
CA GLY A 173 16.01 -5.36 -18.84
C GLY A 173 17.39 -5.81 -19.31
N GLU A 174 17.92 -6.88 -18.74
CA GLU A 174 19.17 -7.53 -19.11
C GLU A 174 19.06 -8.28 -20.44
N GLU A 175 17.95 -8.97 -20.75
CA GLU A 175 17.69 -9.56 -22.07
C GLU A 175 17.55 -8.47 -23.15
N ILE A 176 16.83 -7.38 -22.87
CA ILE A 176 16.71 -6.24 -23.81
C ILE A 176 18.06 -5.49 -23.96
N MET A 177 18.94 -5.53 -22.95
CA MET A 177 20.30 -4.99 -23.04
C MET A 177 21.27 -5.95 -23.75
N MET A 178 21.17 -7.26 -23.55
CA MET A 178 21.96 -8.28 -24.25
C MET A 178 21.55 -8.43 -25.73
N GLU A 179 20.26 -8.27 -26.05
CA GLU A 179 19.79 -8.24 -27.44
C GLU A 179 20.08 -6.88 -28.13
N ARG A 180 20.56 -5.88 -27.38
CA ARG A 180 21.01 -4.56 -27.88
C ARG A 180 22.52 -4.40 -28.09
N GLU A 181 23.32 -5.44 -27.93
CA GLU A 181 24.60 -5.57 -28.65
C GLU A 181 24.41 -6.61 -29.74
N VAL A 182 23.76 -6.29 -30.86
CA VAL A 182 24.43 -5.72 -32.04
C VAL A 182 23.49 -4.73 -32.77
N LEU A 183 23.31 -3.52 -32.24
CA LEU A 183 23.24 -2.36 -33.14
C LEU A 183 24.66 -1.85 -33.25
N LYS A 184 25.37 -2.31 -34.29
CA LYS A 184 26.64 -1.69 -34.71
C LYS A 184 26.42 -0.18 -34.71
N GLN A 185 27.29 0.57 -34.05
CA GLN A 185 27.36 2.02 -34.26
C GLN A 185 27.29 2.24 -35.77
N PRO A 186 26.33 3.02 -36.30
CA PRO A 186 26.34 3.36 -37.70
C PRO A 186 27.69 4.01 -37.98
N GLU A 187 28.49 3.41 -38.86
CA GLU A 187 29.80 3.93 -39.21
C GLU A 187 29.63 5.38 -39.70
N GLY A 188 30.43 6.31 -39.17
CA GLY A 188 30.41 7.71 -39.58
C GLY A 188 29.53 8.65 -38.72
N ILE A 189 29.25 8.33 -37.46
CA ILE A 189 28.59 9.23 -36.50
C ILE A 189 29.60 9.68 -35.43
N GLU A 190 29.69 10.98 -35.19
CA GLU A 190 30.52 11.57 -34.14
C GLU A 190 29.70 11.86 -32.87
N GLU A 191 30.33 11.68 -31.71
CA GLU A 191 29.77 12.05 -30.41
C GLU A 191 30.29 13.42 -29.96
N ILE A 192 29.38 14.36 -29.76
CA ILE A 192 29.67 15.66 -29.16
C ILE A 192 29.21 15.66 -27.70
N LYS A 193 30.13 15.98 -26.79
CA LYS A 193 29.87 16.10 -25.34
C LYS A 193 30.08 17.53 -24.87
N PHE A 194 29.06 18.12 -24.26
CA PHE A 194 29.16 19.40 -23.55
C PHE A 194 28.41 19.33 -22.22
N GLY A 195 29.15 19.25 -21.11
CA GLY A 195 28.58 19.01 -19.79
C GLY A 195 27.79 17.70 -19.74
N ASP A 196 26.53 17.77 -19.29
CA ASP A 196 25.62 16.61 -19.21
C ASP A 196 24.89 16.32 -20.53
N VAL A 197 25.15 17.11 -21.58
CA VAL A 197 24.52 16.94 -22.90
C VAL A 197 25.41 16.09 -23.79
N ARG A 198 24.83 15.00 -24.34
CA ARG A 198 25.46 14.15 -25.35
C ARG A 198 24.62 14.17 -26.62
N ILE A 199 25.25 14.44 -27.76
CA ILE A 199 24.61 14.44 -29.07
C ILE A 199 25.41 13.52 -29.99
N TRP A 200 24.73 12.59 -30.66
CA TRP A 200 25.30 11.79 -31.74
C TRP A 200 24.79 12.32 -33.07
N LEU A 201 25.69 12.76 -33.93
CA LEU A 201 25.33 13.19 -35.28
C LEU A 201 26.38 12.74 -36.32
N PRO A 202 25.97 12.46 -37.55
CA PRO A 202 26.93 12.35 -38.65
C PRO A 202 27.60 13.73 -38.88
N PRO A 203 28.92 13.79 -39.13
CA PRO A 203 29.66 15.05 -39.36
C PRO A 203 29.40 15.58 -40.77
N THR A 204 28.12 15.77 -41.13
CA THR A 204 27.66 16.30 -42.40
C THR A 204 26.81 17.56 -42.16
N GLU A 205 26.82 18.50 -43.11
CA GLU A 205 26.01 19.73 -42.99
C GLU A 205 24.51 19.44 -42.83
N GLU A 206 24.01 18.37 -43.47
CA GLU A 206 22.63 17.92 -43.31
C GLU A 206 22.35 17.39 -41.90
N GLY A 207 23.29 16.62 -41.32
CA GLY A 207 23.20 16.12 -39.96
C GLY A 207 23.12 17.24 -38.92
N VAL A 208 23.95 18.28 -39.10
CA VAL A 208 23.92 19.47 -38.25
C VAL A 208 22.60 20.23 -38.38
N LYS A 209 22.10 20.46 -39.60
CA LYS A 209 20.80 21.15 -39.83
C LYS A 209 19.63 20.41 -39.20
N ILE A 210 19.61 19.08 -39.28
CA ILE A 210 18.58 18.26 -38.63
C ILE A 210 18.68 18.38 -37.11
N ALA A 211 19.89 18.33 -36.55
CA ALA A 211 20.09 18.50 -35.11
C ALA A 211 19.58 19.87 -34.61
N GLU A 212 19.86 20.95 -35.34
CA GLU A 212 19.34 22.29 -35.03
C GLU A 212 17.81 22.34 -35.04
N GLN A 213 17.17 21.72 -36.04
CA GLN A 213 15.71 21.63 -36.11
C GLN A 213 15.13 20.85 -34.94
N LEU A 214 15.74 19.72 -34.56
CA LEU A 214 15.31 18.91 -33.42
C LEU A 214 15.45 19.67 -32.10
N ILE A 215 16.54 20.39 -31.89
CA ILE A 215 16.74 21.24 -30.71
C ILE A 215 15.70 22.36 -30.65
N LYS A 216 15.41 22.99 -31.80
CA LYS A 216 14.37 24.02 -31.90
C LYS A 216 12.99 23.45 -31.56
N LEU A 217 12.65 22.29 -32.11
CA LEU A 217 11.37 21.62 -31.86
C LEU A 217 11.24 21.15 -30.41
N PHE A 218 12.34 20.69 -29.80
CA PHE A 218 12.41 20.36 -28.38
C PHE A 218 12.14 21.60 -27.50
N LYS A 219 12.72 22.75 -27.85
CA LYS A 219 12.46 24.03 -27.17
C LYS A 219 10.99 24.44 -27.27
N GLU A 220 10.39 24.30 -28.44
CA GLU A 220 8.99 24.65 -28.68
C GLU A 220 7.99 23.70 -28.00
N THR A 221 8.31 22.40 -27.89
CA THR A 221 7.38 21.38 -27.37
C THR A 221 7.52 21.12 -25.87
N ARG A 222 8.71 21.26 -25.29
CA ARG A 222 8.97 20.88 -23.89
C ARG A 222 9.33 22.04 -22.97
N LEU A 223 9.81 23.17 -23.49
CA LEU A 223 10.09 24.35 -22.66
C LEU A 223 8.92 25.33 -22.64
N LYS A 224 8.20 25.57 -23.75
CA LYS A 224 6.98 26.41 -23.74
C LYS A 224 5.82 25.83 -22.91
N VAL A 225 5.74 24.51 -22.79
CA VAL A 225 4.74 23.83 -21.93
C VAL A 225 4.99 24.08 -20.43
N LYS A 226 6.20 24.52 -20.04
CA LYS A 226 6.49 24.95 -18.67
C LYS A 226 6.01 26.38 -18.38
N GLU A 227 6.19 27.32 -19.31
CA GLU A 227 5.79 28.73 -19.10
C GLU A 227 4.26 28.89 -18.96
N VAL A 228 3.46 28.19 -19.78
CA VAL A 228 1.98 28.26 -19.70
C VAL A 228 1.42 27.68 -18.40
N LYS A 229 2.13 26.74 -17.77
CA LYS A 229 1.70 26.13 -16.49
C LYS A 229 2.09 26.93 -15.25
N GLU A 230 2.98 27.92 -15.38
CA GLU A 230 3.34 28.82 -14.29
C GLU A 230 2.42 30.06 -14.26
N GLU A 231 1.95 30.56 -15.42
CA GLU A 231 0.99 31.67 -15.46
C GLU A 231 -0.43 31.29 -14.98
N GLU A 232 -0.90 30.06 -15.21
CA GLU A 232 -2.22 29.59 -14.69
C GLU A 232 -2.23 29.32 -13.16
N LYS A 233 -1.12 29.55 -12.44
CA LYS A 233 -1.05 29.44 -10.98
C LYS A 233 -1.02 30.77 -10.24
N GLU A 234 -1.00 31.91 -10.93
CA GLU A 234 -0.98 33.25 -10.33
C GLU A 234 -2.25 34.10 -10.59
N GLU A 235 -3.30 33.55 -11.20
CA GLU A 235 -4.67 34.11 -11.18
C GLU A 235 -5.62 33.31 -10.26
#